data_AF-A0A1Q3D0I0-F1
#
_entry.id   AF-A0A1Q3D0I0-F1
#
_cell.length_a   1.000
_cell.length_b   1.000
_cell.length_c   1.000
_cell.angle_alpha   90.00
_cell.angle_beta   90.00
_cell.angle_gamma   90.00
#
_symmetry.space_group_name_H-M   'P 1'
#
loop_
_entity.id
_entity.type
_entity.pdbx_description
1 polymer ?
#
loop_
_entity_poly.entity_id
_entity_poly.type
_entity_poly.pdbx_seq_one_letter_code
_entity_poly.pdbx_strand_id
1 'polypeptide(L)'
;MTIFIQALNYNLWDIIMDGPTTIVDCKGVPKLKNEYTIFDKKNLQFNARAMHVFYCALGPNEFNRIRSCLSAKEIWDKLESTHEGTNEVKYSRIDMLTHEYELFEMRHYESIGFFNPKSFDFDDNKFY
;
A
#
# COMPACT_ATOMS: atom_id res chain seq x y z
N MET A 1 7.48 -0.54 -6.96
CA MET A 1 7.31 0.70 -7.78
C MET A 1 8.17 1.88 -7.29
N THR A 2 8.62 1.87 -6.03
CA THR A 2 9.43 2.91 -5.38
C THR A 2 10.67 3.35 -6.16
N ILE A 3 11.52 2.41 -6.60
CA ILE A 3 12.77 2.72 -7.33
C ILE A 3 12.49 3.51 -8.61
N PHE A 4 11.44 3.16 -9.35
CA PHE A 4 11.05 3.85 -10.59
C PHE A 4 10.62 5.30 -10.33
N ILE A 5 9.81 5.52 -9.30
CA ILE A 5 9.32 6.86 -8.94
C ILE A 5 10.48 7.74 -8.44
N GLN A 6 11.34 7.19 -7.58
CA GLN A 6 12.52 7.88 -7.06
C GLN A 6 13.50 8.27 -8.18
N ALA A 7 13.69 7.41 -9.18
CA ALA A 7 14.51 7.71 -10.35
C ALA A 7 13.95 8.86 -11.20
N LEU A 8 12.63 9.03 -11.26
CA LEU A 8 12.01 10.16 -11.97
C LEU A 8 12.18 11.48 -11.23
N ASN A 9 11.97 11.45 -9.90
CA ASN A 9 12.24 12.55 -8.98
C ASN A 9 12.06 12.03 -7.56
N TYR A 10 13.13 12.10 -6.77
CA TYR A 10 13.15 11.60 -5.39
C TYR A 10 12.00 12.15 -4.53
N ASN A 11 11.69 13.45 -4.66
CA ASN A 11 10.66 14.12 -3.86
C ASN A 11 9.22 13.67 -4.20
N LEU A 12 9.01 12.93 -5.29
CA LEU A 12 7.67 12.40 -5.61
C LEU A 12 7.28 11.26 -4.67
N TRP A 13 8.25 10.48 -4.21
CA TRP A 13 7.97 9.38 -3.29
C TRP A 13 7.48 9.90 -1.94
N ASP A 14 8.10 10.96 -1.42
CA ASP A 14 7.69 11.58 -0.15
C ASP A 14 6.24 12.07 -0.23
N ILE A 15 5.85 12.74 -1.32
CA ILE A 15 4.47 13.19 -1.56
C ILE A 15 3.47 12.03 -1.66
N ILE A 16 3.89 10.90 -2.23
CA ILE A 16 3.04 9.71 -2.34
C ILE A 16 2.83 9.06 -0.98
N MET A 17 3.83 9.06 -0.10
CA MET A 17 3.75 8.41 1.21
C MET A 17 3.07 9.30 2.26
N ASP A 18 3.39 10.59 2.27
CA ASP A 18 2.93 11.54 3.29
C ASP A 18 1.48 12.01 3.06
N GLY A 19 0.92 11.76 1.88
CA GLY A 19 -0.42 12.22 1.56
C GLY A 19 -0.45 13.55 0.85
N PRO A 20 -1.59 13.93 0.26
CA PRO A 20 -1.80 15.34 -0.05
C PRO A 20 -1.58 16.09 1.26
N THR A 21 -0.59 16.99 1.28
CA THR A 21 -0.60 18.07 2.26
C THR A 21 -1.92 18.78 1.99
N THR A 22 -3.00 18.41 2.69
CA THR A 22 -4.16 19.29 2.77
C THR A 22 -3.56 20.60 3.18
N ILE A 23 -3.62 21.59 2.28
CA ILE A 23 -2.97 22.87 2.53
C ILE A 23 -3.83 23.50 3.61
N VAL A 24 -3.51 23.20 4.85
CA VAL A 24 -4.21 23.65 6.03
C VAL A 24 -3.40 24.76 6.68
N ASP A 25 -4.10 25.69 7.30
CA ASP A 25 -3.49 26.69 8.15
C ASP A 25 -2.94 26.05 9.44
N CYS A 26 -2.33 26.87 10.30
CA CYS A 26 -1.84 26.43 11.60
C CYS A 26 -2.93 25.92 12.57
N LYS A 27 -4.21 26.01 12.18
CA LYS A 27 -5.38 25.54 12.93
C LYS A 27 -6.03 24.31 12.30
N GLY A 28 -5.44 23.75 11.23
CA GLY A 28 -5.98 22.57 10.55
C GLY A 28 -7.13 22.88 9.58
N VAL A 29 -7.39 24.15 9.26
CA VAL A 29 -8.45 24.56 8.34
C VAL A 29 -7.90 24.63 6.91
N PRO A 30 -8.58 24.08 5.89
CA PRO A 30 -8.15 24.22 4.51
C PRO A 30 -7.98 25.68 4.12
N LYS A 31 -6.77 26.06 3.71
CA LYS A 31 -6.46 27.41 3.24
C LYS A 31 -7.25 27.70 1.97
N LEU A 32 -7.62 28.97 1.80
CA LEU A 32 -8.13 29.44 0.52
C LEU A 32 -7.00 29.46 -0.51
N LYS A 33 -7.32 29.24 -1.79
CA LYS A 33 -6.34 29.27 -2.90
C LYS A 33 -5.50 30.55 -2.94
N ASN A 34 -6.04 31.66 -2.44
CA ASN A 34 -5.37 32.97 -2.40
C ASN A 34 -4.28 33.05 -1.33
N GLU A 35 -4.32 32.16 -0.33
CA GLU A 35 -3.38 32.09 0.80
C GLU A 35 -2.25 31.07 0.54
N TYR A 36 -2.24 30.45 -0.63
CA TYR A 36 -1.26 29.43 -0.97
C TYR A 36 0.13 30.03 -1.11
N THR A 37 1.04 29.53 -0.30
CA THR A 37 2.46 29.86 -0.38
C THR A 37 3.09 29.22 -1.64
N ILE A 38 4.32 29.64 -1.97
CA ILE A 38 5.10 29.02 -3.05
C ILE A 38 5.31 27.52 -2.78
N PHE A 39 5.51 27.15 -1.51
CA PHE A 39 5.66 25.77 -1.08
C PHE A 39 4.37 24.96 -1.30
N ASP A 40 3.22 25.52 -0.90
CA ASP A 40 1.91 24.88 -1.09
C ASP A 40 1.64 24.56 -2.57
N LYS A 41 1.91 25.52 -3.46
CA LYS A 41 1.77 25.34 -4.92
C LYS A 41 2.73 24.27 -5.46
N LYS A 42 3.95 24.20 -4.94
CA LYS A 42 4.96 23.21 -5.33
C LYS A 42 4.52 21.79 -4.93
N ASN A 43 3.96 21.61 -3.73
CA ASN A 43 3.43 20.32 -3.30
C ASN A 43 2.24 19.87 -4.16
N LEU A 44 1.33 20.79 -4.50
CA LEU A 44 0.23 20.48 -5.44
C LEU A 44 0.76 20.04 -6.81
N GLN A 45 1.80 20.71 -7.32
CA GLN A 45 2.43 20.34 -8.58
C GLN A 45 3.05 18.93 -8.50
N PHE A 46 3.73 18.59 -7.42
CA PHE A 46 4.29 17.26 -7.24
C PHE A 46 3.21 16.19 -7.10
N ASN A 47 2.14 16.45 -6.35
CA ASN A 47 1.00 15.54 -6.27
C ASN A 47 0.39 15.29 -7.67
N ALA A 48 0.15 16.34 -8.45
CA ALA A 48 -0.37 16.20 -9.82
C ALA A 48 0.59 15.38 -10.71
N ARG A 49 1.90 15.61 -10.59
CA ARG A 49 2.91 14.85 -11.33
C ARG A 49 2.96 13.37 -10.91
N ALA A 50 2.85 13.08 -9.62
CA ALA A 50 2.79 11.72 -9.12
C ALA A 50 1.52 10.99 -9.61
N MET A 51 0.35 11.64 -9.55
CA MET A 51 -0.89 11.11 -10.13
C MET A 51 -0.74 10.79 -11.62
N HIS A 52 -0.11 11.69 -12.39
CA HIS A 52 0.17 11.44 -13.80
C HIS A 52 1.07 10.23 -14.02
N VAL A 53 2.11 10.03 -13.21
CA VAL A 53 2.97 8.83 -13.28
C VAL A 53 2.14 7.56 -13.10
N PHE A 54 1.22 7.53 -12.13
CA PHE A 54 0.31 6.40 -11.96
C PHE A 54 -0.57 6.19 -13.19
N TYR A 55 -1.20 7.25 -13.71
CA TYR A 55 -2.07 7.14 -14.89
C TYR A 55 -1.34 6.63 -16.14
N CYS A 56 -0.08 6.99 -16.33
CA CYS A 56 0.73 6.48 -17.44
C CYS A 56 1.21 5.04 -17.23
N ALA A 57 1.42 4.62 -15.99
CA ALA A 57 1.95 3.30 -15.67
C ALA A 57 0.87 2.20 -15.63
N LEU A 58 -0.39 2.58 -15.42
CA LEU A 58 -1.49 1.64 -15.17
C LEU A 58 -2.28 1.29 -16.44
N GLY A 59 -2.69 0.03 -16.54
CA GLY A 59 -3.62 -0.44 -17.56
C GLY A 59 -5.07 0.01 -17.31
N PRO A 60 -5.98 -0.19 -18.28
CA PRO A 60 -7.36 0.31 -18.22
C PRO A 60 -8.15 -0.16 -16.99
N ASN A 61 -7.94 -1.42 -16.57
CA ASN A 61 -8.65 -2.01 -15.44
C ASN A 61 -8.27 -1.35 -14.11
N GLU A 62 -6.96 -1.18 -13.88
CA GLU A 62 -6.44 -0.52 -12.69
C GLU A 62 -6.80 0.96 -12.68
N PHE A 63 -6.69 1.63 -13.84
CA PHE A 63 -7.13 3.01 -13.99
C PHE A 63 -8.60 3.20 -13.58
N ASN A 64 -9.50 2.32 -14.02
CA ASN A 64 -10.92 2.39 -13.66
C ASN A 64 -11.17 2.27 -12.14
N ARG A 65 -10.30 1.56 -11.41
CA ARG A 65 -10.38 1.41 -9.95
C ARG A 65 -9.93 2.66 -9.20
N ILE A 66 -8.94 3.37 -9.74
CA ILE A 66 -8.31 4.54 -9.10
C ILE A 66 -8.82 5.89 -9.64
N ARG A 67 -9.62 5.93 -10.71
CA ARG A 67 -10.06 7.16 -11.38
C ARG A 67 -10.80 8.16 -10.49
N SER A 68 -11.33 7.72 -9.35
CA SER A 68 -12.05 8.56 -8.38
C SER A 68 -11.14 9.11 -7.28
N CYS A 69 -9.88 8.69 -7.20
CA CYS A 69 -8.91 9.16 -6.21
C CYS A 69 -8.50 10.60 -6.54
N LEU A 70 -8.41 11.43 -5.50
CA LEU A 70 -8.13 12.86 -5.56
C LEU A 70 -6.66 13.18 -5.30
N SER A 71 -5.88 12.21 -4.81
CA SER A 71 -4.45 12.39 -4.52
C SER A 71 -3.61 11.19 -4.93
N ALA A 72 -2.30 11.43 -5.09
CA ALA A 72 -1.34 10.38 -5.39
C ALA A 72 -1.26 9.32 -4.27
N LYS A 73 -1.43 9.73 -3.00
CA LYS A 73 -1.50 8.85 -1.84
C LYS A 73 -2.74 7.95 -1.88
N GLU A 74 -3.91 8.51 -2.14
CA GLU A 74 -5.13 7.70 -2.27
C GLU A 74 -5.03 6.67 -3.39
N ILE A 75 -4.37 7.03 -4.51
CA ILE A 75 -4.08 6.08 -5.58
C ILE A 75 -3.16 4.98 -5.05
N TRP A 76 -2.06 5.34 -4.39
CA TRP A 76 -1.09 4.39 -3.84
C TRP A 76 -1.72 3.44 -2.82
N ASP A 77 -2.43 3.95 -1.82
CA ASP A 77 -3.09 3.18 -0.77
C ASP A 77 -4.11 2.20 -1.36
N LYS A 78 -4.84 2.63 -2.40
CA LYS A 78 -5.81 1.77 -3.08
C LYS A 78 -5.13 0.67 -3.89
N LEU A 79 -4.01 0.97 -4.57
CA LEU A 79 -3.21 -0.04 -5.26
C LEU A 79 -2.61 -1.04 -4.26
N GLU A 80 -2.02 -0.55 -3.16
CA GLU A 80 -1.46 -1.39 -2.09
C GLU A 80 -2.53 -2.31 -1.50
N SER A 81 -3.69 -1.77 -1.13
CA SER A 81 -4.81 -2.56 -0.62
C SER A 81 -5.35 -3.58 -1.62
N THR A 82 -5.32 -3.29 -2.92
CA THR A 82 -5.87 -4.19 -3.96
C THR A 82 -4.92 -5.35 -4.28
N HIS A 83 -3.61 -5.11 -4.26
CA HIS A 83 -2.62 -6.10 -4.68
C HIS A 83 -1.94 -6.81 -3.52
N GLU A 84 -1.80 -6.18 -2.35
CA GLU A 84 -1.20 -6.80 -1.16
C GLU A 84 -2.23 -7.19 -0.09
N GLY A 85 -3.51 -6.84 -0.30
CA GLY A 85 -4.54 -6.94 0.72
C GLY A 85 -4.45 -5.82 1.76
N THR A 86 -5.52 -5.62 2.53
CA THR A 86 -5.51 -4.63 3.61
C THR A 86 -4.69 -5.13 4.80
N ASN A 87 -4.33 -4.22 5.71
CA ASN A 87 -3.64 -4.59 6.95
C ASN A 87 -4.45 -5.60 7.78
N GLU A 88 -5.79 -5.50 7.78
CA GLU A 88 -6.67 -6.45 8.45
C GLU A 88 -6.57 -7.86 7.85
N VAL A 89 -6.49 -7.97 6.53
CA VAL A 89 -6.28 -9.26 5.85
C VAL A 89 -4.88 -9.80 6.17
N LYS A 90 -3.86 -8.93 6.19
CA LYS A 90 -2.49 -9.30 6.59
C LYS A 90 -2.43 -9.81 8.03
N TYR A 91 -3.10 -9.12 8.98
CA TYR A 91 -3.17 -9.55 10.38
C TYR A 91 -3.99 -10.83 10.55
N SER A 92 -5.15 -10.94 9.91
CA SER A 92 -5.95 -12.16 9.94
C SER A 92 -5.18 -13.37 9.39
N ARG A 93 -4.33 -13.15 8.38
CA ARG A 93 -3.42 -14.16 7.86
C ARG A 93 -2.37 -14.57 8.88
N ILE A 94 -1.77 -13.60 9.59
CA ILE A 94 -0.82 -13.90 10.68
C ILE A 94 -1.51 -14.71 11.77
N ASP A 95 -2.68 -14.27 12.25
CA ASP A 95 -3.43 -14.95 13.31
C ASP A 95 -3.80 -16.39 12.92
N MET A 96 -4.27 -16.61 11.68
CA MET A 96 -4.56 -17.96 11.18
C MET A 96 -3.30 -18.83 11.16
N LEU A 97 -2.18 -18.32 10.67
CA LEU A 97 -0.92 -19.05 10.61
C LEU A 97 -0.36 -19.34 12.00
N THR A 98 -0.48 -18.41 12.94
CA THR A 98 -0.12 -18.60 14.34
C THR A 98 -0.98 -19.69 14.96
N HIS A 99 -2.30 -19.68 14.72
CA HIS A 99 -3.20 -20.71 15.22
C HIS A 99 -2.91 -22.09 14.64
N GLU A 100 -2.68 -22.19 13.33
CA GLU A 100 -2.29 -23.45 12.70
C GLU A 100 -0.96 -23.97 13.26
N TYR A 101 0.01 -23.08 13.52
CA TYR A 101 1.29 -23.45 14.14
C TYR A 101 1.10 -23.94 15.59
N GLU A 102 0.25 -23.30 16.38
CA GLU A 102 -0.07 -23.73 17.74
C GLU A 102 -0.76 -25.10 17.79
N LEU A 103 -1.59 -25.40 16.78
CA LEU A 103 -2.25 -26.69 16.62
C LEU A 103 -1.34 -27.75 15.97
N PHE A 104 -0.15 -27.37 15.50
CA PHE A 104 0.75 -28.29 14.83
C PHE A 104 1.45 -29.19 15.84
N GLU A 105 0.98 -30.45 15.92
CA GLU A 105 1.56 -31.47 16.78
C GLU A 105 2.16 -32.63 15.97
N MET A 106 3.29 -33.15 16.45
CA MET A 106 3.89 -34.38 15.92
C MET A 106 2.96 -35.55 16.22
N ARG A 107 2.59 -36.32 15.20
CA ARG A 107 1.67 -37.45 15.40
C ARG A 107 2.37 -38.55 16.19
N HIS A 108 1.60 -39.34 16.95
CA HIS A 108 2.15 -40.39 17.83
C HIS A 108 3.00 -41.46 17.13
N TYR A 109 2.88 -41.59 15.80
CA TYR A 109 3.62 -42.53 14.98
C TYR A 109 4.77 -41.86 14.18
N GLU A 110 4.94 -40.54 14.30
CA GLU A 110 6.08 -39.83 13.73
C GLU A 110 7.24 -39.85 14.73
N SER A 111 8.41 -40.26 14.27
CA SER A 111 9.65 -40.12 15.03
C SER A 111 10.27 -38.76 14.74
N ILE A 112 10.98 -38.18 15.71
CA ILE A 112 11.65 -36.87 15.61
C ILE A 112 12.54 -36.78 14.34
N GLY A 113 13.17 -37.88 13.93
CA GLY A 113 14.00 -37.92 12.72
C GLY A 113 13.24 -37.90 11.39
N PHE A 114 11.93 -38.14 11.42
CA PHE A 114 11.03 -38.14 10.26
C PHE A 114 9.92 -37.10 10.36
N PHE A 115 9.92 -36.29 11.42
CA PHE A 115 9.00 -35.18 11.56
C PHE A 115 9.25 -34.18 10.44
N ASN A 116 8.23 -33.99 9.58
CA ASN A 116 8.32 -33.10 8.45
C ASN A 116 7.44 -31.85 8.67
N PRO A 117 8.02 -30.73 9.10
CA PRO A 117 7.29 -29.47 9.25
C PRO A 117 6.78 -28.91 7.91
N LYS A 118 7.20 -29.46 6.75
CA LYS A 118 6.70 -29.04 5.43
C LYS A 118 5.33 -29.58 5.06
N SER A 119 4.68 -30.40 5.89
CA SER A 119 3.25 -30.69 5.73
C SER A 119 2.36 -29.47 6.03
N PHE A 120 2.96 -28.43 6.60
CA PHE A 120 2.43 -27.08 6.69
C PHE A 120 2.59 -26.39 5.33
N ASP A 121 1.71 -26.70 4.38
CA ASP A 121 1.67 -26.03 3.08
C ASP A 121 1.16 -24.59 3.28
N PHE A 122 2.08 -23.63 3.27
CA PHE A 122 1.78 -22.21 3.13
C PHE A 122 1.29 -21.96 1.69
N ASP A 123 0.03 -22.28 1.41
CA ASP A 123 -0.56 -22.01 0.11
C ASP A 123 -0.96 -20.53 0.04
N ASP A 124 -0.05 -19.71 -0.48
CA ASP A 124 -0.25 -18.27 -0.74
C ASP A 124 -1.46 -17.96 -1.64
N ASN A 125 -2.00 -18.98 -2.34
CA ASN A 125 -3.09 -18.85 -3.30
C ASN A 125 -4.49 -19.16 -2.74
N LYS A 126 -4.63 -19.51 -1.46
CA LYS A 126 -5.92 -20.00 -0.92
C LYS A 126 -7.02 -18.93 -0.80
N PHE A 127 -6.73 -17.66 -1.13
CA PHE A 127 -7.63 -16.53 -0.88
C PHE A 127 -7.74 -15.51 -2.04
N TYR A 128 -7.37 -15.90 -3.27
CA TYR A 128 -7.70 -15.13 -4.48
C TYR A 128 -8.91 -15.72 -5.22
#